data_AF-A0A8D8JMV6-F1
#
_entry.id   AF-A0A8D8JMV6-F1
#
_cell.length_a   1.000
_cell.length_b   1.000
_cell.length_c   1.000
_cell.angle_alpha   90.00
_cell.angle_beta   90.00
_cell.angle_gamma   90.00
#
_symmetry.space_group_name_H-M   'P 1'
#
loop_
_entity.id
_entity.type
_entity.pdbx_description
1 polymer ?
#
loop_
_entity_poly.entity_id
_entity_poly.type
_entity_poly.pdbx_seq_one_letter_code
_entity_poly.pdbx_strand_id
1 'polypeptide(L)'
;MIRPRAGITLPFIAYCNQRSSLGSGGWIVIHRRYNGQLDFERSWQEYKEGFGEPDEEHWLGLKKIHGITRSGEHELLVELRDFDGTGKYALYDGFEVSDEGTNFTLSLGRMSRGTAGDSMRVSDGMQFSTPDRDNDRDGNKSCAEFYRSGWWFNFCMEANLNGLYKQKDDQHQTMNWYRFRKDYQGLKEATM
;
A
#
# COMPACT_ATOMS: atom_id res chain seq x y z
N MET A 1 -1.05 13.67 15.75
CA MET A 1 -0.27 12.69 16.53
C MET A 1 -1.19 11.53 16.88
N ILE A 2 -0.84 10.31 16.47
CA ILE A 2 -1.56 9.08 16.78
C ILE A 2 -0.93 8.44 18.02
N ARG A 3 -1.77 7.91 18.92
CA ARG A 3 -1.36 7.19 20.12
C ARG A 3 -2.07 5.83 20.14
N PRO A 4 -1.46 4.78 19.56
CA PRO A 4 -2.02 3.43 19.61
C PRO A 4 -2.10 2.92 21.06
N ARG A 5 -2.82 1.81 21.29
CA ARG A 5 -2.89 1.19 22.63
C ARG A 5 -1.48 0.92 23.17
N ALA A 6 -1.32 1.20 24.46
CA ALA A 6 -0.04 1.07 25.15
C ALA A 6 0.56 -0.33 24.94
N GLY A 7 1.84 -0.38 24.55
CA GLY A 7 2.58 -1.63 24.36
C GLY A 7 2.70 -2.15 22.93
N ILE A 8 1.99 -1.58 21.95
CA ILE A 8 2.08 -2.02 20.54
C ILE A 8 3.04 -1.14 19.72
N THR A 9 2.91 0.19 19.80
CA THR A 9 3.78 1.13 19.07
C THR A 9 3.87 2.46 19.82
N LEU A 10 5.03 3.13 19.77
CA LEU A 10 5.22 4.47 20.33
C LEU A 10 4.36 5.51 19.59
N PRO A 11 4.00 6.65 20.21
CA PRO A 11 3.30 7.73 19.52
C PRO A 11 4.05 8.22 18.27
N PHE A 12 3.32 8.57 17.21
CA PHE A 12 3.90 9.06 15.96
C PHE A 12 3.03 10.13 15.27
N ILE A 13 3.62 10.81 14.30
CA ILE A 13 2.92 11.75 13.41
C ILE A 13 2.42 10.97 12.19
N ALA A 14 1.17 11.25 11.81
CA ALA A 14 0.55 10.75 10.61
C ALA A 14 -0.33 11.86 10.03
N TYR A 15 -0.54 11.82 8.72
CA TYR A 15 -1.44 12.74 8.05
C TYR A 15 -2.87 12.22 8.11
N CYS A 16 -3.78 13.10 8.54
CA CYS A 16 -5.20 12.79 8.62
C CYS A 16 -5.94 13.48 7.47
N ASN A 17 -6.46 12.70 6.52
CA ASN A 17 -7.31 13.24 5.47
C ASN A 17 -8.73 13.48 6.01
N GLN A 18 -9.08 14.75 6.16
CA GLN A 18 -10.40 15.18 6.64
C GLN A 18 -11.45 15.31 5.53
N ARG A 19 -11.06 15.10 4.27
CA ARG A 19 -11.94 15.19 3.11
C ARG A 19 -11.48 14.26 2.00
N SER A 20 -11.82 12.98 2.10
CA SER A 20 -11.58 12.00 1.02
C SER A 20 -12.48 12.25 -0.19
N SER A 21 -12.25 11.51 -1.29
CA SER A 21 -13.13 11.49 -2.45
C SER A 21 -14.55 11.03 -2.14
N LEU A 22 -14.76 10.36 -1.00
CA LEU A 22 -16.07 9.93 -0.51
C LEU A 22 -16.79 11.02 0.29
N GLY A 23 -16.15 12.18 0.49
CA GLY A 23 -16.69 13.29 1.27
C GLY A 23 -16.64 13.11 2.78
N SER A 24 -16.15 11.97 3.28
CA SER A 24 -15.92 11.71 4.70
C SER A 24 -14.47 12.05 5.12
N GLY A 25 -14.29 12.38 6.40
CA GLY A 25 -12.99 12.61 7.02
C GLY A 25 -12.61 11.50 8.00
N GLY A 26 -11.52 11.71 8.75
CA GLY A 26 -11.05 10.75 9.76
C GLY A 26 -10.11 9.67 9.24
N TRP A 27 -9.64 9.77 7.99
CA TRP A 27 -8.73 8.81 7.39
C TRP A 27 -7.29 9.05 7.83
N ILE A 28 -6.61 8.03 8.35
CA ILE A 28 -5.16 8.04 8.56
C ILE A 28 -4.51 7.59 7.27
N VAL A 29 -3.73 8.45 6.62
CA VAL A 29 -3.03 8.09 5.39
C VAL A 29 -1.79 7.27 5.75
N ILE A 30 -1.71 6.06 5.20
CA ILE A 30 -0.61 5.12 5.44
C ILE A 30 0.38 5.08 4.27
N HIS A 31 -0.06 5.50 3.09
CA HIS A 31 0.76 5.55 1.89
C HIS A 31 0.27 6.67 0.95
N ARG A 32 1.19 7.46 0.40
CA ARG A 32 0.85 8.54 -0.53
C ARG A 32 1.90 8.71 -1.62
N ARG A 33 1.45 8.81 -2.89
CA ARG A 33 2.25 9.06 -4.10
C ARG A 33 1.52 10.07 -4.99
N TYR A 34 2.23 11.04 -5.55
CA TYR A 34 1.66 12.06 -6.44
C TYR A 34 2.69 12.79 -7.32
N ASN A 35 3.99 12.73 -7.03
CA ASN A 35 5.02 13.46 -7.79
C ASN A 35 6.25 12.62 -8.17
N GLY A 36 6.48 11.46 -7.54
CA GLY A 36 7.60 10.57 -7.83
C GLY A 36 8.96 11.07 -7.34
N GLN A 37 9.00 12.03 -6.41
CA GLN A 37 10.25 12.54 -5.84
C GLN A 37 10.84 11.61 -4.79
N LEU A 38 9.99 10.84 -4.10
CA LEU A 38 10.43 9.86 -3.13
C LEU A 38 10.62 8.49 -3.79
N ASP A 39 11.80 7.91 -3.55
CA ASP A 39 12.11 6.55 -3.96
C ASP A 39 11.45 5.51 -3.04
N PHE A 40 10.83 4.49 -3.64
CA PHE A 40 10.13 3.39 -2.98
C PHE A 40 10.83 2.04 -3.20
N GLU A 41 11.96 1.99 -3.91
CA GLU A 41 12.86 0.84 -3.90
C GLU A 41 13.65 0.82 -2.59
N ARG A 42 13.02 0.28 -1.54
CA ARG A 42 13.50 0.37 -0.15
C ARG A 42 13.66 -1.00 0.49
N SER A 43 14.56 -1.07 1.46
CA SER A 43 14.84 -2.28 2.24
C SER A 43 13.70 -2.66 3.19
N TRP A 44 13.74 -3.88 3.72
CA TRP A 44 12.84 -4.36 4.76
C TRP A 44 12.78 -3.42 5.95
N GLN A 45 13.97 -2.98 6.41
CA GLN A 45 14.08 -2.13 7.59
C GLN A 45 13.44 -0.75 7.34
N GLU A 46 13.56 -0.20 6.14
CA GLU A 46 12.92 1.07 5.76
C GLU A 46 11.39 0.92 5.64
N TYR A 47 10.89 -0.13 4.99
CA TYR A 47 9.43 -0.40 4.95
C TYR A 47 8.84 -0.68 6.34
N LYS A 48 9.63 -1.29 7.22
CA LYS A 48 9.24 -1.58 8.60
C LYS A 48 9.07 -0.31 9.43
N GLU A 49 10.03 0.62 9.37
CA GLU A 49 10.02 1.85 10.17
C GLU A 49 9.25 3.00 9.49
N GLY A 50 9.13 2.99 8.17
CA GLY A 50 8.53 4.06 7.37
C GLY A 50 9.56 5.03 6.80
N PHE A 51 9.18 5.71 5.72
CA PHE A 51 10.03 6.68 5.02
C PHE A 51 9.17 7.75 4.31
N GLY A 52 9.77 8.90 4.04
CA GLY A 52 9.06 10.09 3.53
C GLY A 52 8.45 10.93 4.65
N GLU A 53 7.76 12.01 4.26
CA GLU A 53 7.14 12.96 5.18
C GLU A 53 5.62 12.80 5.19
N PRO A 54 4.94 12.82 6.37
CA PRO A 54 3.51 12.55 6.45
C PRO A 54 2.62 13.41 5.56
N ASP A 55 2.95 14.69 5.37
CA ASP A 55 2.21 15.61 4.51
C ASP A 55 2.62 15.59 3.03
N GLU A 56 3.66 14.82 2.68
CA GLU A 56 4.17 14.59 1.33
C GLU A 56 3.99 13.13 0.87
N GLU A 57 4.84 12.66 -0.06
CA GLU A 57 4.92 11.24 -0.39
C GLU A 57 5.54 10.49 0.78
N HIS A 58 4.95 9.37 1.16
CA HIS A 58 5.46 8.56 2.26
C HIS A 58 4.90 7.14 2.27
N TRP A 59 5.58 6.29 3.02
CA TRP A 59 5.10 5.04 3.56
C TRP A 59 5.16 5.13 5.09
N LEU A 60 4.02 4.97 5.77
CA LEU A 60 3.93 5.21 7.21
C LEU A 60 4.81 4.25 8.03
N GLY A 61 5.05 3.03 7.52
CA GLY A 61 5.85 2.01 8.17
C GLY A 61 5.00 0.87 8.72
N LEU A 62 5.38 -0.38 8.42
CA LEU A 62 4.61 -1.58 8.74
C LEU A 62 4.35 -1.73 10.25
N LYS A 63 5.32 -1.36 11.11
CA LYS A 63 5.11 -1.38 12.57
C LYS A 63 3.98 -0.45 13.00
N LYS A 64 3.93 0.75 12.41
CA LYS A 64 2.91 1.75 12.72
C LYS A 64 1.55 1.32 12.19
N ILE A 65 1.51 0.76 10.98
CA ILE A 65 0.29 0.23 10.35
C ILE A 65 -0.26 -0.93 11.19
N HIS A 66 0.57 -1.91 11.56
CA HIS A 66 0.18 -2.99 12.48
C HIS A 66 -0.38 -2.43 13.80
N GLY A 67 0.29 -1.43 14.39
CA GLY A 67 -0.15 -0.80 15.64
C GLY A 67 -1.53 -0.13 15.54
N ILE A 68 -1.84 0.47 14.38
CA ILE A 68 -3.16 1.03 14.09
C ILE A 68 -4.17 -0.11 13.96
N THR A 69 -3.94 -1.04 13.03
CA THR A 69 -4.95 -2.05 12.66
C THR A 69 -5.22 -3.06 13.76
N ARG A 70 -4.26 -3.30 14.66
CA ARG A 70 -4.48 -4.20 15.81
C ARG A 70 -5.36 -3.58 16.91
N SER A 71 -5.55 -2.26 16.89
CA SER A 71 -6.26 -1.55 17.96
C SER A 71 -7.79 -1.61 17.88
N GLY A 72 -8.32 -2.06 16.74
CA GLY A 72 -9.75 -2.20 16.44
C GLY A 72 -9.99 -2.54 14.97
N GLU A 73 -11.24 -2.63 14.56
CA GLU A 73 -11.60 -2.84 13.15
C GLU A 73 -11.33 -1.57 12.32
N HIS A 74 -10.71 -1.74 11.17
CA HIS A 74 -10.39 -0.65 10.23
C HIS A 74 -10.84 -1.04 8.82
N GLU A 75 -11.39 -0.07 8.10
CA GLU A 75 -11.59 -0.14 6.66
C GLU A 75 -10.38 0.44 5.92
N LEU A 76 -10.20 0.06 4.66
CA LEU A 76 -9.15 0.59 3.79
C LEU A 76 -9.78 1.27 2.57
N LEU A 77 -9.49 2.56 2.40
CA LEU A 77 -9.81 3.31 1.19
C LEU A 77 -8.55 3.47 0.35
N VAL A 78 -8.59 3.00 -0.90
CA VAL A 78 -7.54 3.23 -1.88
C VAL A 78 -8.07 4.21 -2.92
N GLU A 79 -7.41 5.37 -3.05
CA GLU A 79 -7.73 6.42 -4.01
C GLU A 79 -6.65 6.50 -5.09
N LEU A 80 -7.06 6.47 -6.35
CA LEU A 80 -6.16 6.33 -7.50
C LEU A 80 -6.48 7.38 -8.56
N ARG A 81 -5.46 7.94 -9.18
CA ARG A 81 -5.57 8.77 -10.40
C ARG A 81 -4.52 8.37 -11.40
N ASP A 82 -4.87 8.25 -12.67
CA ASP A 82 -3.90 8.01 -13.74
C ASP A 82 -3.36 9.32 -14.35
N PHE A 83 -2.40 9.19 -15.28
CA PHE A 83 -1.80 10.34 -15.97
C PHE A 83 -2.77 11.07 -16.91
N ASP A 84 -3.87 10.43 -17.31
CA ASP A 84 -4.94 11.05 -18.11
C ASP A 84 -5.94 11.83 -17.23
N GLY A 85 -5.76 11.80 -15.91
CA GLY A 85 -6.61 12.51 -14.94
C GLY A 85 -7.85 11.74 -14.49
N THR A 86 -8.03 10.49 -14.93
CA THR A 86 -9.14 9.63 -14.48
C THR A 86 -8.92 9.21 -13.05
N GLY A 87 -9.89 9.50 -12.18
CA GLY A 87 -9.89 9.09 -10.77
C GLY A 87 -10.78 7.88 -10.52
N LYS A 88 -10.31 6.91 -9.72
CA LYS A 88 -11.10 5.78 -9.22
C LYS A 88 -10.73 5.46 -7.78
N TYR A 89 -11.54 4.63 -7.13
CA TYR A 89 -11.27 4.18 -5.76
C TYR A 89 -11.69 2.73 -5.53
N ALA A 90 -11.16 2.12 -4.48
CA ALA A 90 -11.60 0.84 -3.92
C ALA A 90 -11.69 0.95 -2.40
N LEU A 91 -12.81 0.51 -1.82
CA LEU A 91 -13.06 0.51 -0.38
C LEU A 91 -13.23 -0.93 0.10
N TYR A 92 -12.44 -1.34 1.09
CA TYR A 92 -12.49 -2.65 1.72
C TYR A 92 -13.03 -2.54 3.14
N ASP A 93 -13.94 -3.44 3.52
CA ASP A 93 -14.59 -3.41 4.84
C ASP A 93 -13.76 -4.04 5.98
N GLY A 94 -12.52 -4.43 5.70
CA GLY A 94 -11.56 -4.90 6.70
C GLY A 94 -10.14 -4.72 6.21
N PHE A 95 -9.25 -4.29 7.10
CA PHE A 95 -7.83 -4.13 6.84
C PHE A 95 -7.02 -4.35 8.10
N GLU A 96 -6.19 -5.38 8.09
CA GLU A 96 -5.25 -5.68 9.17
C GLU A 96 -3.89 -6.07 8.59
N VAL A 97 -2.84 -5.56 9.23
CA VAL A 97 -1.47 -6.00 8.99
C VAL A 97 -1.00 -6.69 10.27
N SER A 98 -0.52 -7.93 10.14
CA SER A 98 -0.01 -8.70 11.27
C SER A 98 1.36 -8.20 11.75
N ASP A 99 1.92 -8.82 12.78
CA ASP A 99 3.23 -8.43 13.33
C ASP A 99 4.41 -8.90 12.46
N GLU A 100 5.63 -8.51 12.85
CA GLU A 100 6.86 -8.93 12.16
C GLU A 100 7.11 -10.44 12.25
N GLY A 101 6.60 -11.12 13.29
CA GLY A 101 6.75 -12.58 13.46
C GLY A 101 6.03 -13.38 12.38
N THR A 102 5.04 -12.75 11.73
CA THR A 102 4.29 -13.28 10.59
C THR A 102 4.56 -12.46 9.32
N ASN A 103 5.72 -11.80 9.25
CA ASN A 103 6.16 -11.00 8.10
C ASN A 103 5.14 -9.95 7.64
N PHE A 104 4.43 -9.33 8.58
CA PHE A 104 3.43 -8.30 8.30
C PHE A 104 2.39 -8.75 7.25
N THR A 105 1.88 -9.96 7.40
CA THR A 105 0.85 -10.54 6.53
C THR A 105 -0.38 -9.64 6.46
N LEU A 106 -0.87 -9.42 5.23
CA LEU A 106 -2.11 -8.67 4.99
C LEU A 106 -3.33 -9.56 5.26
N SER A 107 -4.30 -9.04 5.99
CA SER A 107 -5.68 -9.54 6.01
C SER A 107 -6.61 -8.45 5.51
N LEU A 108 -7.40 -8.77 4.49
CA LEU A 108 -8.23 -7.81 3.80
C LEU A 108 -9.66 -8.33 3.69
N GLY A 109 -10.61 -7.51 4.11
CA GLY A 109 -12.05 -7.73 3.96
C GLY A 109 -12.48 -7.75 2.49
N ARG A 110 -13.79 -7.77 2.25
CA ARG A 110 -14.30 -7.70 0.87
C ARG A 110 -14.23 -6.26 0.38
N MET A 111 -14.05 -6.08 -0.93
CA MET A 111 -14.28 -4.77 -1.54
C MET A 111 -15.78 -4.45 -1.48
N SER A 112 -16.17 -3.58 -0.55
CA SER A 112 -17.56 -3.22 -0.28
C SER A 112 -18.11 -2.25 -1.32
N ARG A 113 -17.24 -1.39 -1.88
CA ARG A 113 -17.58 -0.39 -2.90
C ARG A 113 -16.32 0.02 -3.67
N GLY A 114 -16.46 0.44 -4.92
CA GLY A 114 -15.33 0.99 -5.67
C GLY A 114 -15.58 1.03 -7.17
N THR A 115 -14.88 1.93 -7.86
CA THR A 115 -14.87 2.03 -9.32
C THR A 115 -13.56 1.51 -9.93
N ALA A 116 -12.53 1.27 -9.12
CA ALA A 116 -11.21 0.79 -9.54
C ALA A 116 -11.16 -0.70 -9.85
N GLY A 117 -12.17 -1.47 -9.42
CA GLY A 117 -12.13 -2.93 -9.40
C GLY A 117 -11.14 -3.46 -8.34
N ASP A 118 -11.22 -4.74 -8.02
CA ASP A 118 -10.47 -5.34 -6.92
C ASP A 118 -9.14 -5.96 -7.39
N SER A 119 -8.05 -5.18 -7.31
CA SER A 119 -6.68 -5.68 -7.56
C SER A 119 -5.95 -6.13 -6.29
N MET A 120 -6.47 -5.83 -5.10
CA MET A 120 -5.82 -6.21 -3.84
C MET A 120 -6.21 -7.60 -3.37
N ARG A 121 -7.25 -8.21 -3.95
CA ARG A 121 -7.69 -9.53 -3.52
C ARG A 121 -6.58 -10.57 -3.57
N VAL A 122 -5.70 -10.51 -4.57
CA VAL A 122 -4.57 -11.45 -4.72
C VAL A 122 -3.50 -11.31 -3.65
N SER A 123 -3.45 -10.15 -2.97
CA SER A 123 -2.52 -9.85 -1.88
C SER A 123 -3.05 -10.29 -0.51
N ASP A 124 -4.31 -10.71 -0.41
CA ASP A 124 -4.90 -11.16 0.85
C ASP A 124 -4.27 -12.45 1.36
N GLY A 125 -3.87 -12.45 2.63
CA GLY A 125 -3.13 -13.53 3.26
C GLY A 125 -1.68 -13.64 2.79
N MET A 126 -1.17 -12.69 2.00
CA MET A 126 0.24 -12.69 1.59
C MET A 126 1.10 -11.98 2.63
N GLN A 127 2.32 -12.48 2.78
CA GLN A 127 3.37 -11.85 3.57
C GLN A 127 3.92 -10.64 2.80
N PHE A 128 4.44 -9.65 3.51
CA PHE A 128 5.12 -8.53 2.87
C PHE A 128 6.50 -8.99 2.38
N SER A 129 6.91 -8.58 1.19
CA SER A 129 8.26 -8.81 0.65
C SER A 129 8.90 -7.48 0.26
N THR A 130 10.22 -7.40 0.33
CA THR A 130 11.05 -6.28 -0.13
C THR A 130 12.23 -6.81 -0.96
N PRO A 131 12.95 -5.96 -1.73
CA PRO A 131 14.05 -6.43 -2.56
C PRO A 131 15.13 -7.24 -1.81
N ASP A 132 15.32 -6.96 -0.52
CA ASP A 132 16.27 -7.62 0.37
C ASP A 132 15.66 -8.75 1.24
N ARG A 133 14.34 -8.99 1.15
CA ARG A 133 13.64 -10.04 1.91
C ARG A 133 12.46 -10.59 1.13
N ASP A 134 12.65 -11.77 0.56
CA ASP A 134 11.64 -12.51 -0.18
C ASP A 134 10.78 -13.37 0.75
N ASN A 135 9.49 -13.04 0.83
CA ASN A 135 8.46 -13.83 1.51
C ASN A 135 7.26 -14.14 0.58
N ASP A 136 7.42 -13.97 -0.74
CA ASP A 136 6.33 -14.18 -1.69
C ASP A 136 6.18 -15.67 -2.05
N ARG A 137 5.25 -16.00 -2.95
CA ARG A 137 4.93 -17.41 -3.27
C ARG A 137 5.67 -17.93 -4.50
N ASP A 138 6.49 -17.11 -5.15
CA ASP A 138 7.28 -17.54 -6.30
C ASP A 138 8.59 -18.21 -5.87
N GLY A 139 8.60 -19.54 -5.90
CA GLY A 139 9.79 -20.31 -5.54
C GLY A 139 10.98 -20.18 -6.50
N ASN A 140 10.84 -19.48 -7.64
CA ASN A 140 11.90 -19.37 -8.64
C ASN A 140 12.51 -17.96 -8.75
N LYS A 141 11.87 -16.93 -8.19
CA LYS A 141 12.34 -15.53 -8.26
C LYS A 141 11.69 -14.70 -7.17
N SER A 142 12.36 -13.64 -6.73
CA SER A 142 11.76 -12.62 -5.86
C SER A 142 10.94 -11.64 -6.69
N CYS A 143 9.63 -11.57 -6.43
CA CYS A 143 8.76 -10.56 -7.04
C CYS A 143 9.18 -9.16 -6.59
N ALA A 144 9.54 -8.98 -5.32
CA ALA A 144 9.94 -7.68 -4.79
C ALA A 144 11.26 -7.17 -5.40
N GLU A 145 12.21 -8.05 -5.67
CA GLU A 145 13.44 -7.73 -6.41
C GLU A 145 13.12 -7.35 -7.86
N PHE A 146 12.31 -8.16 -8.55
CA PHE A 146 11.96 -7.91 -9.95
C PHE A 146 11.14 -6.61 -10.12
N TYR A 147 10.17 -6.34 -9.24
CA TYR A 147 9.34 -5.14 -9.29
C TYR A 147 9.93 -3.96 -8.51
N ARG A 148 11.13 -4.10 -7.94
CA ARG A 148 11.91 -3.04 -7.29
C ARG A 148 11.11 -2.25 -6.25
N SER A 149 10.33 -2.95 -5.43
CA SER A 149 9.38 -2.34 -4.50
C SER A 149 9.00 -3.32 -3.39
N GLY A 150 8.50 -2.78 -2.28
CA GLY A 150 7.91 -3.59 -1.22
C GLY A 150 6.41 -3.77 -1.42
N TRP A 151 5.88 -4.98 -1.29
CA TRP A 151 4.43 -5.23 -1.35
C TRP A 151 4.05 -6.57 -0.74
N TRP A 152 2.75 -6.79 -0.55
CA TRP A 152 2.17 -8.10 -0.28
C TRP A 152 2.05 -8.89 -1.60
N PHE A 153 3.20 -9.30 -2.13
CA PHE A 153 3.29 -10.07 -3.36
C PHE A 153 2.79 -11.51 -3.17
N ASN A 154 2.13 -12.03 -4.20
CA ASN A 154 1.72 -13.43 -4.36
C ASN A 154 2.60 -14.10 -5.42
N PHE A 155 2.11 -14.23 -6.66
CA PHE A 155 2.84 -14.77 -7.82
C PHE A 155 2.50 -13.98 -9.11
N CYS A 156 2.83 -12.71 -9.27
CA CYS A 156 3.39 -11.79 -8.29
C CYS A 156 2.33 -10.80 -7.78
N MET A 157 1.59 -10.11 -8.66
CA MET A 157 0.65 -9.07 -8.22
C MET A 157 -0.42 -8.72 -9.26
N GLU A 158 -1.52 -8.15 -8.77
CA GLU A 158 -2.48 -7.36 -9.55
C GLU A 158 -2.50 -5.88 -9.13
N ALA A 159 -1.83 -5.51 -8.04
CA ALA A 159 -1.60 -4.14 -7.62
C ALA A 159 -0.17 -4.00 -7.14
N ASN A 160 0.46 -2.88 -7.45
CA ASN A 160 1.74 -2.49 -6.85
C ASN A 160 1.78 -0.97 -6.74
N LEU A 161 1.31 -0.42 -5.62
CA LEU A 161 1.28 1.05 -5.42
C LEU A 161 2.65 1.63 -5.01
N ASN A 162 3.59 0.76 -4.64
CA ASN A 162 4.97 1.11 -4.32
C ASN A 162 5.92 1.03 -5.54
N GLY A 163 5.40 0.67 -6.73
CA GLY A 163 6.18 0.55 -7.95
C GLY A 163 6.77 1.88 -8.46
N LEU A 164 7.46 1.78 -9.61
CA LEU A 164 8.13 2.90 -10.25
C LEU A 164 7.14 3.99 -10.68
N TYR A 165 7.46 5.24 -10.36
CA TYR A 165 6.64 6.38 -10.75
C TYR A 165 6.86 6.74 -12.22
N LYS A 166 6.19 6.04 -13.14
CA LYS A 166 6.26 6.23 -14.60
C LYS A 166 4.92 5.86 -15.22
N GLN A 167 4.52 6.53 -16.32
CA GLN A 167 3.25 6.26 -17.00
C GLN A 167 3.20 4.86 -17.64
N LYS A 168 4.32 4.36 -18.14
CA LYS A 168 4.44 3.03 -18.72
C LYS A 168 5.82 2.46 -18.44
N ASP A 169 5.87 1.15 -18.31
CA ASP A 169 7.09 0.35 -18.24
C ASP A 169 6.83 -1.00 -18.91
N ASP A 170 7.73 -1.44 -19.80
CA ASP A 170 7.54 -2.67 -20.57
C ASP A 170 7.70 -3.94 -19.71
N GLN A 171 8.26 -3.81 -18.49
CA GLN A 171 8.38 -4.89 -17.51
C GLN A 171 7.28 -4.84 -16.45
N HIS A 172 6.28 -3.96 -16.61
CA HIS A 172 5.15 -3.79 -15.69
C HIS A 172 5.57 -3.35 -14.27
N GLN A 173 6.71 -2.66 -14.15
CA GLN A 173 7.25 -2.21 -12.85
C GLN A 173 6.63 -0.90 -12.34
N THR A 174 5.64 -0.35 -13.04
CA THR A 174 5.02 0.93 -12.68
C THR A 174 4.24 0.85 -11.36
N MET A 175 3.98 2.00 -10.75
CA MET A 175 2.93 2.12 -9.73
C MET A 175 1.57 1.84 -10.36
N ASN A 176 0.98 0.66 -10.15
CA ASN A 176 -0.18 0.21 -10.93
C ASN A 176 -1.29 -0.46 -10.12
N TRP A 177 -2.46 -0.53 -10.75
CA TRP A 177 -3.63 -1.25 -10.26
C TRP A 177 -4.32 -1.93 -11.46
N TYR A 178 -4.06 -3.22 -11.64
CA TYR A 178 -4.47 -3.97 -12.84
C TYR A 178 -5.93 -3.75 -13.23
N ARG A 179 -6.87 -3.87 -12.28
CA ARG A 179 -8.32 -3.75 -12.57
C ARG A 179 -8.76 -2.34 -12.95
N PHE A 180 -7.90 -1.33 -12.78
CA PHE A 180 -8.19 0.07 -13.08
C PHE A 180 -8.46 0.24 -14.58
N ARG A 181 -7.62 -0.36 -15.43
CA ARG A 181 -7.71 -0.36 -16.89
C ARG A 181 -7.56 -1.74 -17.55
N LYS A 182 -7.40 -2.80 -16.74
CA LYS A 182 -7.03 -4.17 -17.17
C LYS A 182 -5.65 -4.23 -17.84
N ASP A 183 -4.74 -3.40 -17.36
CA ASP A 183 -3.35 -3.32 -17.80
C ASP A 183 -2.44 -2.91 -16.62
N TYR A 184 -1.13 -2.84 -16.86
CA TYR A 184 -0.14 -2.42 -15.87
C TYR A 184 0.38 -1.01 -16.15
N GLN A 185 -0.47 -0.13 -16.69
CA GLN A 185 -0.09 1.27 -16.84
C GLN A 185 0.06 1.94 -15.48
N GLY A 186 0.99 2.89 -15.44
CA GLY A 186 1.29 3.61 -14.22
C GLY A 186 0.22 4.62 -13.86
N LEU A 187 0.03 4.79 -12.56
CA LEU A 187 -0.82 5.79 -11.96
C LEU A 187 -0.03 7.08 -11.71
N LYS A 188 -0.72 8.21 -11.68
CA LYS A 188 -0.19 9.52 -11.34
C LYS A 188 -0.28 9.79 -9.83
N GLU A 189 -1.37 9.37 -9.20
CA GLU A 189 -1.60 9.53 -7.77
C GLU A 189 -2.11 8.22 -7.17
N ALA A 190 -1.64 7.88 -5.97
CA ALA A 190 -2.15 6.77 -5.18
C ALA A 190 -2.12 7.15 -3.70
N THR A 191 -3.24 6.99 -3.01
CA THR A 191 -3.37 7.20 -1.56
C THR A 191 -4.04 5.98 -0.95
N MET A 192 -3.51 5.51 0.19
CA MET A 192 -4.11 4.49 1.05
C MET A 192 -4.25 5.05 2.46
#